data_AF-A0A432HBD4-F1
#
_entry.id   AF-A0A432HBD4-F1
#
_cell.length_a   1.000
_cell.length_b   1.000
_cell.length_c   1.000
_cell.angle_alpha   90.00
_cell.angle_beta   90.00
_cell.angle_gamma   90.00
#
_symmetry.space_group_name_H-M   'P 1'
#
loop_
_entity.id
_entity.type
_entity.pdbx_description
1 polymer ?
#
loop_
_entity_poly.entity_id
_entity_poly.type
_entity_poly.pdbx_seq_one_letter_code
_entity_poly.pdbx_strand_id
1 'polypeptide(L)'
;ILYAFGASFLAWDFVMTLDQEWFSTLFGVFFIFGNMHAFLALMLVISVSVRDSFGIEEYITINRLHDLAKLVFAFSLLWAYMGYSQYLVIWYADMPEETPYLVIRSMEQPWALMFLLIIIAVFAIPFLGLLPKTFCRMPNYIRAMGIWVVISQWFVIYLMVVPSLQDFGHYHVDMGLHELLITLGFVGIFFLSYFTFLGKVPILPISDKHLCRSWHGH
;
A
#
# COMPACT_ATOMS: atom_id res chain seq x y z
N ILE A 1 6.11 15.39 11.21
CA ILE A 1 5.94 15.15 12.67
C ILE A 1 4.48 14.88 12.99
N LEU A 2 3.56 15.84 12.86
CA LEU A 2 2.13 15.64 13.17
C LEU A 2 1.50 14.44 12.43
N TYR A 3 1.78 14.29 11.13
CA TYR A 3 1.30 13.15 10.36
C TYR A 3 1.74 11.81 10.94
N ALA A 4 3.01 11.67 11.33
CA ALA A 4 3.54 10.42 11.86
C ALA A 4 2.88 10.07 13.20
N PHE A 5 2.71 11.04 14.10
CA PHE A 5 1.99 10.82 15.35
C PHE A 5 0.52 10.48 15.10
N GLY A 6 -0.19 11.30 14.31
CA GLY A 6 -1.60 11.09 14.03
C GLY A 6 -1.88 9.75 13.36
N ALA A 7 -1.07 9.35 12.38
CA ALA A 7 -1.24 8.07 11.69
C ALA A 7 -0.90 6.87 12.59
N SER A 8 0.07 7.00 13.50
CA SER A 8 0.32 5.96 14.51
C SER A 8 -0.85 5.82 15.47
N PHE A 9 -1.45 6.91 15.94
CA PHE A 9 -2.65 6.86 16.78
C PHE A 9 -3.81 6.20 16.03
N LEU A 10 -4.03 6.53 14.76
CA LEU A 10 -5.06 5.87 13.94
C LEU A 10 -4.80 4.37 13.78
N ALA A 11 -3.55 3.95 13.58
CA ALA A 11 -3.19 2.54 13.51
C ALA A 11 -3.51 1.81 14.81
N TRP A 12 -3.20 2.43 15.95
CA TRP A 12 -3.52 1.89 17.26
C TRP A 12 -5.03 1.82 17.48
N ASP A 13 -5.73 2.94 17.34
CA ASP A 13 -7.14 3.07 17.68
C ASP A 13 -8.08 2.26 16.78
N PHE A 14 -7.75 2.10 15.49
CA PHE A 14 -8.63 1.42 14.54
C PHE A 14 -8.24 -0.02 14.22
N VAL A 15 -6.99 -0.40 14.45
CA VAL A 15 -6.51 -1.75 14.09
C VAL A 15 -5.96 -2.50 15.29
N MET A 16 -5.08 -1.89 16.09
CA MET A 16 -4.49 -2.59 17.24
C MET A 16 -5.52 -2.90 18.33
N THR A 17 -6.44 -1.98 18.62
CA THR A 17 -7.49 -2.15 19.64
C THR A 17 -8.49 -3.28 19.35
N LEU A 18 -8.51 -3.80 18.12
CA LEU A 18 -9.33 -4.96 17.76
C LEU A 18 -8.89 -6.21 18.53
N ASP A 19 -7.63 -6.28 18.92
CA ASP A 19 -7.07 -7.33 19.77
C ASP A 19 -6.53 -6.67 21.05
N GLN A 20 -7.32 -6.72 22.13
CA GLN A 20 -7.06 -5.95 23.35
C GLN A 20 -5.83 -6.41 24.13
N GLU A 21 -5.41 -7.66 23.95
CA GLU A 21 -4.27 -8.25 24.64
C GLU A 21 -2.96 -8.04 23.87
N TRP A 22 -3.07 -7.75 22.57
CA TRP A 22 -1.92 -7.57 21.70
C TRP A 22 -1.43 -6.12 21.63
N PHE A 23 -0.11 -5.93 21.69
CA PHE A 23 0.51 -4.63 21.44
C PHE A 23 1.83 -4.79 20.68
N SER A 24 2.18 -3.79 19.88
CA SER A 24 3.49 -3.73 19.24
C SER A 24 3.89 -2.29 18.93
N THR A 25 5.09 -1.90 19.34
CA THR A 25 5.62 -0.55 19.11
C THR A 25 5.92 -0.27 17.64
N LEU A 26 6.30 -1.30 16.86
CA LEU A 26 6.62 -1.17 15.44
C LEU A 26 5.36 -1.05 14.57
N PHE A 27 4.21 -1.51 15.07
CA PHE A 27 2.99 -1.64 14.29
C PHE A 27 2.51 -0.34 13.65
N GLY A 28 2.53 0.77 14.41
CA GLY A 28 2.13 2.08 13.87
C GLY A 28 3.01 2.52 12.69
N VAL A 29 4.32 2.28 12.79
CA VAL A 29 5.27 2.59 11.72
C VAL A 29 5.05 1.68 10.52
N PHE A 30 4.84 0.37 10.75
CA PHE A 30 4.52 -0.60 9.71
C PHE A 30 3.26 -0.20 8.92
N PHE A 31 2.21 0.22 9.64
CA PHE A 31 0.96 0.70 9.04
C PHE A 31 1.17 1.95 8.18
N ILE A 32 1.95 2.93 8.66
CA ILE A 32 2.27 4.14 7.90
C ILE A 32 3.00 3.80 6.60
N PHE A 33 4.04 2.96 6.67
CA PHE A 33 4.83 2.61 5.48
C PHE A 33 4.04 1.74 4.49
N GLY A 34 3.14 0.87 4.96
CA GLY A 34 2.19 0.16 4.10
C GLY A 34 1.28 1.13 3.33
N ASN A 35 0.71 2.11 4.03
CA ASN A 35 -0.12 3.15 3.40
C ASN A 35 0.67 4.03 2.42
N MET A 36 1.92 4.39 2.74
CA MET A 36 2.79 5.11 1.81
C MET A 36 3.10 4.29 0.55
N HIS A 37 3.31 2.97 0.69
CA HIS A 37 3.52 2.08 -0.45
C HIS A 37 2.29 2.05 -1.36
N ALA A 38 1.08 1.91 -0.80
CA ALA A 38 -0.17 2.00 -1.54
C ALA A 38 -0.36 3.36 -2.24
N PHE A 39 -0.03 4.45 -1.54
CA PHE A 39 -0.10 5.80 -2.08
C PHE A 39 0.84 6.03 -3.27
N LEU A 40 2.10 5.60 -3.16
CA LEU A 40 3.08 5.71 -4.26
C LEU A 40 2.64 4.87 -5.47
N ALA A 41 2.08 3.68 -5.24
CA ALA A 41 1.54 2.84 -6.29
C ALA A 41 0.32 3.49 -6.98
N LEU A 42 -0.60 4.07 -6.21
CA LEU A 42 -1.72 4.82 -6.77
C LEU A 42 -1.26 6.07 -7.54
N MET A 43 -0.28 6.80 -7.03
CA MET A 43 0.33 7.94 -7.72
C MET A 43 0.95 7.51 -9.05
N LEU A 44 1.57 6.34 -9.12
CA LEU A 44 2.12 5.76 -10.35
C LEU A 44 1.02 5.49 -11.37
N VAL A 45 -0.10 4.87 -10.94
CA VAL A 45 -1.27 4.62 -11.79
C VAL A 45 -1.87 5.93 -12.33
N ILE A 46 -2.08 6.90 -11.44
CA ILE A 46 -2.65 8.20 -11.80
C ILE A 46 -1.72 8.94 -12.75
N SER A 47 -0.42 8.97 -12.48
CA SER A 47 0.57 9.68 -13.29
C SER A 47 0.62 9.15 -14.73
N VAL A 48 0.58 7.82 -14.92
CA VAL A 48 0.47 7.23 -16.27
C VAL A 48 -0.88 7.56 -16.91
N SER A 49 -1.97 7.44 -16.16
CA SER A 49 -3.32 7.66 -16.70
C SER A 49 -3.56 9.10 -17.14
N VAL A 50 -3.11 10.07 -16.34
CA VAL A 50 -3.17 11.51 -16.65
C VAL A 50 -2.23 11.85 -17.81
N ARG A 51 -1.01 11.29 -17.82
CA ARG A 51 -0.07 11.45 -18.93
C ARG A 51 -0.71 11.07 -20.26
N ASP A 52 -1.31 9.89 -20.33
CA ASP A 52 -1.89 9.35 -21.56
C ASP A 52 -3.20 10.08 -21.95
N SER A 53 -3.99 10.54 -20.96
CA SER A 53 -5.29 11.19 -21.22
C SER A 53 -5.16 12.66 -21.66
N PHE A 54 -4.16 13.38 -21.16
CA PHE A 54 -3.97 14.82 -21.41
C PHE A 54 -2.84 15.13 -22.38
N GLY A 55 -2.10 14.13 -22.88
CA GLY A 55 -0.99 14.35 -23.83
C GLY A 55 0.14 15.19 -23.23
N ILE A 56 0.48 14.97 -21.96
CA ILE A 56 1.52 15.71 -21.23
C ILE A 56 2.82 14.90 -21.09
N GLU A 57 3.17 14.11 -22.11
CA GLU A 57 4.34 13.23 -22.12
C GLU A 57 5.67 13.97 -21.98
N GLU A 58 5.73 15.22 -22.45
CA GLU A 58 6.90 16.10 -22.31
C GLU A 58 7.13 16.48 -20.84
N TYR A 59 6.05 16.66 -20.07
CA TYR A 59 6.14 16.96 -18.65
C TYR A 59 6.31 15.70 -17.79
N ILE A 60 5.49 14.68 -18.01
CA ILE A 60 5.62 13.37 -17.33
C ILE A 60 6.48 12.45 -18.19
N THR A 61 7.79 12.69 -18.12
CA THR A 61 8.77 11.90 -18.88
C THR A 61 8.88 10.46 -18.36
N ILE A 62 9.37 9.56 -19.21
CA ILE A 62 9.66 8.17 -18.83
C ILE A 62 10.65 8.11 -17.66
N ASN A 63 11.59 9.07 -17.56
CA ASN A 63 12.54 9.11 -16.45
C ASN A 63 11.84 9.40 -15.12
N ARG A 64 10.88 10.33 -15.08
CA ARG A 64 10.06 10.62 -13.88
C ARG A 64 9.22 9.41 -13.46
N LEU A 65 8.60 8.74 -14.44
CA LEU A 65 7.84 7.51 -14.18
C LEU A 65 8.73 6.38 -13.65
N HIS A 66 9.94 6.25 -14.19
CA HIS A 66 10.93 5.28 -13.71
C HIS A 66 11.40 5.62 -12.28
N ASP A 67 11.57 6.90 -11.94
CA ASP A 67 11.89 7.31 -10.57
C ASP A 67 10.77 6.98 -9.59
N LEU A 68 9.51 7.18 -9.99
CA LEU A 68 8.36 6.79 -9.19
C LEU A 68 8.25 5.26 -9.05
N ALA A 69 8.52 4.49 -10.10
CA ALA A 69 8.58 3.04 -10.04
C ALA A 69 9.67 2.53 -9.08
N LYS A 70 10.85 3.18 -9.05
CA LYS A 70 11.90 2.88 -8.06
C LYS A 70 11.45 3.15 -6.63
N LEU A 71 10.64 4.19 -6.40
CA LEU A 71 10.08 4.44 -5.07
C LEU A 71 9.10 3.33 -4.65
N VAL A 72 8.19 2.90 -5.54
CA VAL A 72 7.30 1.76 -5.27
C VAL A 72 8.11 0.49 -4.95
N PHE A 73 9.15 0.20 -5.74
CA PHE A 73 10.08 -0.91 -5.49
C PHE A 73 10.81 -0.79 -4.14
N ALA A 74 11.31 0.40 -3.78
CA ALA A 74 12.00 0.60 -2.51
C ALA A 74 11.05 0.42 -1.31
N PHE A 75 9.79 0.83 -1.45
CA PHE A 75 8.78 0.66 -0.41
C PHE A 75 8.29 -0.78 -0.28
N SER A 76 8.34 -1.61 -1.33
CA SER A 76 8.07 -3.05 -1.19
C SER A 76 9.14 -3.75 -0.34
N LEU A 77 10.42 -3.40 -0.52
CA LEU A 77 11.53 -3.85 0.32
C LEU A 77 11.38 -3.36 1.76
N LEU A 78 11.04 -2.09 1.94
CA LEU A 78 10.85 -1.50 3.27
C LEU A 78 9.67 -2.16 4.01
N TRP A 79 8.56 -2.41 3.31
CA TRP A 79 7.41 -3.13 3.86
C TRP A 79 7.81 -4.54 4.31
N ALA A 80 8.54 -5.28 3.46
CA ALA A 80 9.02 -6.62 3.81
C ALA A 80 9.98 -6.60 4.99
N TYR A 81 10.90 -5.64 5.04
CA TYR A 81 11.82 -5.44 6.15
C TYR A 81 11.06 -5.21 7.46
N MET A 82 10.14 -4.24 7.50
CA MET A 82 9.38 -3.90 8.71
C MET A 82 8.50 -5.07 9.16
N GLY A 83 7.80 -5.72 8.23
CA GLY A 83 6.97 -6.90 8.53
C GLY A 83 7.80 -8.05 9.09
N TYR A 84 8.96 -8.33 8.49
CA TYR A 84 9.87 -9.36 8.97
C TYR A 84 10.50 -9.00 10.33
N SER A 85 10.91 -7.75 10.53
CA SER A 85 11.43 -7.28 11.82
C SER A 85 10.42 -7.39 12.95
N GLN A 86 9.13 -7.16 12.67
CA GLN A 86 8.06 -7.41 13.63
C GLN A 86 7.90 -8.92 13.90
N TYR A 87 7.78 -9.70 12.82
CA TYR A 87 7.56 -11.14 12.90
C TYR A 87 8.66 -11.84 13.70
N LEU A 88 9.93 -11.53 13.40
CA LEU A 88 11.08 -12.22 13.96
C LEU A 88 11.18 -12.05 15.48
N VAL A 89 10.92 -10.84 16.00
CA VAL A 89 11.03 -10.56 17.43
C VAL A 89 9.92 -11.26 18.21
N ILE A 90 8.67 -11.18 17.72
CA ILE A 90 7.52 -11.85 18.35
C ILE A 90 7.74 -13.36 18.35
N TRP A 91 8.11 -13.93 17.20
CA TRP A 91 8.37 -15.35 17.06
C TRP A 91 9.53 -15.85 17.93
N TYR A 92 10.59 -15.04 18.07
CA TYR A 92 11.76 -15.44 18.86
C TYR A 92 11.54 -15.32 20.38
N ALA A 93 10.82 -14.29 20.82
CA ALA A 93 10.54 -14.07 22.24
C ALA A 93 9.46 -15.01 22.79
N ASP A 94 8.53 -15.42 21.93
CA ASP A 94 7.42 -16.34 22.24
C ASP A 94 6.64 -15.97 23.51
N MET A 95 6.29 -14.69 23.64
CA MET A 95 5.53 -14.19 24.79
C MET A 95 4.04 -14.48 24.60
N PRO A 96 3.33 -14.98 25.64
CA PRO A 96 1.94 -15.41 25.52
C PRO A 96 0.98 -14.28 25.14
N GLU A 97 1.33 -13.02 25.41
CA GLU A 97 0.53 -11.85 25.06
C GLU A 97 0.66 -11.45 23.57
N GLU A 98 1.81 -11.71 22.94
CA GLU A 98 2.09 -11.24 21.57
C GLU A 98 1.97 -12.35 20.50
N THR A 99 2.34 -13.58 20.87
CA THR A 99 2.38 -14.73 19.95
C THR A 99 1.02 -15.08 19.31
N PRO A 100 -0.13 -15.07 20.03
CA PRO A 100 -1.41 -15.49 19.44
C PRO A 100 -1.79 -14.73 18.18
N TYR A 101 -1.57 -13.40 18.17
CA TYR A 101 -1.84 -12.55 17.00
C TYR A 101 -1.11 -13.04 15.73
N LEU A 102 0.14 -13.48 15.89
CA LEU A 102 0.99 -13.99 14.82
C LEU A 102 0.57 -15.39 14.37
N VAL A 103 0.27 -16.27 15.32
CA VAL A 103 -0.08 -17.68 15.08
C VAL A 103 -1.38 -17.78 14.29
N ILE A 104 -2.42 -17.05 14.71
CA ILE A 104 -3.72 -17.02 14.04
C ILE A 104 -3.57 -16.60 12.57
N ARG A 105 -2.70 -15.62 12.29
CA ARG A 105 -2.52 -15.06 10.95
C ARG A 105 -1.56 -15.84 10.06
N SER A 106 -0.51 -16.43 10.62
CA SER A 106 0.59 -17.02 9.85
C SER A 106 0.62 -18.56 9.86
N MET A 107 -0.04 -19.19 10.83
CA MET A 107 0.00 -20.66 11.02
C MET A 107 -1.37 -21.32 10.95
N GLU A 108 -2.44 -20.64 11.37
CA GLU A 108 -3.78 -21.21 11.35
C GLU A 108 -4.48 -21.01 10.00
N GLN A 109 -5.19 -22.04 9.56
CA GLN A 109 -5.99 -21.96 8.33
C GLN A 109 -7.34 -21.28 8.63
N PRO A 110 -7.86 -20.48 7.68
CA PRO A 110 -7.38 -20.23 6.32
C PRO A 110 -6.34 -19.10 6.18
N TRP A 111 -6.03 -18.40 7.27
CA TRP A 111 -5.24 -17.17 7.24
C TRP A 111 -3.77 -17.37 6.86
N ALA A 112 -3.17 -18.48 7.24
CA ALA A 112 -1.79 -18.83 6.88
C ALA A 112 -1.57 -18.82 5.36
N LEU A 113 -2.55 -19.29 4.58
CA LEU A 113 -2.48 -19.23 3.11
C LEU A 113 -2.54 -17.78 2.63
N MET A 114 -3.45 -16.97 3.17
CA MET A 114 -3.58 -15.55 2.84
C MET A 114 -2.30 -14.77 3.19
N PHE A 115 -1.70 -15.04 4.34
CA PHE A 115 -0.44 -14.44 4.78
C PHE A 115 0.69 -14.70 3.80
N LEU A 116 0.86 -15.96 3.36
CA LEU A 116 1.86 -16.30 2.35
C LEU A 116 1.59 -15.59 1.01
N LEU A 117 0.32 -15.60 0.55
CA LEU A 117 -0.07 -14.93 -0.69
C LEU A 117 0.19 -13.42 -0.63
N ILE A 118 -0.05 -12.78 0.51
CA ILE A 118 0.23 -11.35 0.73
C ILE A 118 1.74 -11.06 0.64
N ILE A 119 2.59 -11.89 1.26
CA ILE A 119 4.04 -11.72 1.14
C ILE A 119 4.46 -11.80 -0.33
N ILE A 120 3.93 -12.76 -1.09
CA ILE A 120 4.21 -12.88 -2.52
C ILE A 120 3.69 -11.66 -3.28
N ALA A 121 2.46 -11.22 -3.00
CA ALA A 121 1.77 -10.18 -3.75
C ALA A 121 2.29 -8.76 -3.47
N VAL A 122 2.70 -8.45 -2.24
CA VAL A 122 3.19 -7.12 -1.82
C VAL A 122 4.70 -7.00 -1.98
N PHE A 123 5.44 -8.07 -1.73
CA PHE A 123 6.90 -8.05 -1.79
C PHE A 123 7.44 -8.75 -3.04
N ALA A 124 7.25 -10.06 -3.19
CA ALA A 124 7.97 -10.82 -4.22
C ALA A 124 7.64 -10.38 -5.65
N ILE A 125 6.36 -10.14 -5.96
CA ILE A 125 5.91 -9.72 -7.29
C ILE A 125 6.40 -8.30 -7.60
N PRO A 126 6.20 -7.26 -6.77
CA PRO A 126 6.76 -5.93 -7.03
C PRO A 126 8.29 -5.93 -7.07
N PHE A 127 8.94 -6.73 -6.22
CA PHE A 127 10.39 -6.87 -6.22
C PHE A 127 10.89 -7.40 -7.56
N LEU A 128 10.40 -8.56 -8.03
CA LEU A 128 10.85 -9.16 -9.28
C LEU A 128 10.35 -8.39 -10.52
N GLY A 129 9.14 -7.84 -10.46
CA GLY A 129 8.53 -7.12 -11.57
C GLY A 129 9.16 -5.75 -11.83
N LEU A 130 9.56 -5.04 -10.77
CA LEU A 130 10.17 -3.70 -10.87
C LEU A 130 11.70 -3.72 -10.82
N LEU A 131 12.34 -4.89 -10.73
CA LEU A 131 13.80 -5.03 -10.80
C LEU A 131 14.37 -4.67 -12.19
N PRO A 132 13.80 -5.14 -13.32
CA PRO A 132 14.38 -4.90 -14.63
C PRO A 132 14.09 -3.47 -15.11
N LYS A 133 15.15 -2.69 -15.36
CA LYS A 133 15.05 -1.33 -15.91
C LYS A 133 14.19 -1.25 -17.18
N THR A 134 14.23 -2.28 -18.03
CA THR A 134 13.47 -2.34 -19.28
C THR A 134 11.96 -2.30 -19.02
N PHE A 135 11.48 -3.06 -18.03
CA PHE A 135 10.06 -3.11 -17.66
C PHE A 135 9.60 -1.82 -16.98
N CYS A 136 10.46 -1.24 -16.14
CA CYS A 136 10.18 0.03 -15.46
C CYS A 136 10.14 1.26 -16.38
N ARG A 137 10.46 1.10 -17.68
CA ARG A 137 10.34 2.17 -18.70
C ARG A 137 9.10 2.04 -19.57
N MET A 138 8.29 1.00 -19.39
CA MET A 138 7.04 0.80 -20.13
C MET A 138 5.85 1.33 -19.31
N PRO A 139 5.20 2.44 -19.70
CA PRO A 139 4.13 3.07 -18.91
C PRO A 139 2.96 2.13 -18.55
N ASN A 140 2.52 1.31 -19.51
CA ASN A 140 1.42 0.37 -19.29
C ASN A 140 1.78 -0.74 -18.28
N TYR A 141 3.04 -1.19 -18.28
CA TYR A 141 3.52 -2.21 -17.35
C TYR A 141 3.58 -1.66 -15.92
N ILE A 142 4.20 -0.50 -15.72
CA ILE A 142 4.28 0.13 -14.40
C ILE A 142 2.89 0.53 -13.87
N ARG A 143 1.94 0.90 -14.74
CA ARG A 143 0.54 1.12 -14.36
C ARG A 143 -0.10 -0.17 -13.86
N ALA A 144 0.05 -1.29 -14.58
CA ALA A 144 -0.45 -2.59 -14.13
C ALA A 144 0.16 -2.98 -12.78
N MET A 145 1.47 -2.75 -12.59
CA MET A 145 2.12 -3.00 -11.30
C MET A 145 1.63 -2.09 -10.17
N GLY A 146 1.36 -0.82 -10.45
CA GLY A 146 0.75 0.08 -9.48
C GLY A 146 -0.64 -0.41 -9.04
N ILE A 147 -1.49 -0.83 -9.98
CA ILE A 147 -2.81 -1.41 -9.67
C ILE A 147 -2.65 -2.67 -8.81
N TRP A 148 -1.73 -3.54 -9.19
CA TRP A 148 -1.42 -4.76 -8.42
C TRP A 148 -1.05 -4.44 -6.98
N VAL A 149 -0.11 -3.52 -6.75
CA VAL A 149 0.32 -3.14 -5.39
C VAL A 149 -0.84 -2.55 -4.57
N VAL A 150 -1.69 -1.71 -5.16
CA VAL A 150 -2.87 -1.15 -4.46
C VAL A 150 -3.82 -2.26 -4.01
N ILE A 151 -4.11 -3.23 -4.89
CA ILE A 151 -4.94 -4.38 -4.55
C ILE A 151 -4.28 -5.23 -3.46
N SER A 152 -2.98 -5.51 -3.58
CA SER A 152 -2.25 -6.28 -2.57
C SER A 152 -2.25 -5.59 -1.20
N GLN A 153 -2.12 -4.26 -1.14
CA GLN A 153 -2.19 -3.50 0.10
C GLN A 153 -3.59 -3.53 0.73
N TRP A 154 -4.65 -3.59 -0.08
CA TRP A 154 -6.00 -3.82 0.45
C TRP A 154 -6.08 -5.17 1.18
N PHE A 155 -5.50 -6.24 0.62
CA PHE A 155 -5.43 -7.55 1.29
C PHE A 155 -4.58 -7.52 2.58
N VAL A 156 -3.54 -6.68 2.66
CA VAL A 156 -2.78 -6.48 3.90
C VAL A 156 -3.69 -5.96 5.01
N ILE A 157 -4.47 -4.91 4.72
CA ILE A 157 -5.42 -4.34 5.69
C ILE A 157 -6.48 -5.36 6.07
N TYR A 158 -6.99 -6.11 5.09
CA TYR A 158 -7.95 -7.19 5.32
C TYR A 158 -7.41 -8.24 6.31
N LEU A 159 -6.17 -8.70 6.12
CA LEU A 159 -5.53 -9.65 7.04
C LEU A 159 -5.22 -9.05 8.42
N MET A 160 -4.96 -7.73 8.51
CA MET A 160 -4.76 -7.07 9.79
C MET A 160 -6.05 -7.04 10.62
N VAL A 161 -7.20 -6.76 9.97
CA VAL A 161 -8.47 -6.47 10.64
C VAL A 161 -9.32 -7.72 10.87
N VAL A 162 -9.60 -8.49 9.80
CA VAL A 162 -10.68 -9.49 9.84
C VAL A 162 -10.43 -10.65 10.81
N PRO A 163 -9.22 -11.21 10.94
CA PRO A 163 -8.99 -12.29 11.91
C PRO A 163 -9.30 -11.90 13.35
N SER A 164 -9.13 -10.63 13.72
CA SER A 164 -9.44 -10.12 15.06
C SER A 164 -10.94 -9.92 15.32
N LEU A 165 -11.78 -9.97 14.28
CA LEU A 165 -13.23 -9.86 14.41
C LEU A 165 -13.93 -11.22 14.56
N GLN A 166 -13.18 -12.31 14.42
CA GLN A 166 -13.70 -13.68 14.42
C GLN A 166 -13.52 -14.35 15.77
N ASP A 167 -14.45 -15.25 16.09
CA ASP A 167 -14.37 -16.06 17.31
C ASP A 167 -13.20 -17.04 17.22
N PHE A 168 -12.50 -17.22 18.34
CA PHE A 168 -11.34 -18.11 18.43
C PHE A 168 -11.70 -19.54 17.99
N GLY A 169 -10.94 -20.09 17.05
CA GLY A 169 -11.15 -21.43 16.51
C GLY A 169 -12.20 -21.53 15.39
N HIS A 170 -12.89 -20.44 15.07
CA HIS A 170 -13.85 -20.36 13.97
C HIS A 170 -13.40 -19.36 12.91
N TYR A 171 -12.31 -19.67 12.22
CA TYR A 171 -11.75 -18.79 11.19
C TYR A 171 -12.29 -19.09 9.80
N HIS A 172 -12.66 -18.04 9.09
CA HIS A 172 -13.13 -18.12 7.70
C HIS A 172 -12.73 -16.87 6.92
N VAL A 173 -12.64 -16.97 5.60
CA VAL A 173 -12.40 -15.79 4.75
C VAL A 173 -13.74 -15.25 4.28
N ASP A 174 -14.24 -14.20 4.94
CA ASP A 174 -15.49 -13.51 4.56
C ASP A 174 -15.31 -12.56 3.38
N MET A 175 -15.09 -13.12 2.19
CA MET A 175 -15.12 -12.35 0.96
C MET A 175 -16.54 -12.28 0.39
N GLY A 176 -17.41 -11.60 1.13
CA GLY A 176 -18.79 -11.41 0.75
C GLY A 176 -19.00 -10.21 -0.19
N LEU A 177 -20.24 -10.09 -0.67
CA LEU A 177 -20.67 -8.93 -1.45
C LEU A 177 -20.54 -7.61 -0.67
N HIS A 178 -20.65 -7.67 0.66
CA HIS A 178 -20.55 -6.49 1.53
C HIS A 178 -19.16 -5.84 1.46
N GLU A 179 -18.07 -6.62 1.58
CA GLU A 179 -16.70 -6.08 1.50
C GLU A 179 -16.41 -5.44 0.15
N LEU A 180 -16.89 -6.08 -0.93
CA LEU A 180 -16.76 -5.54 -2.28
C LEU A 180 -17.53 -4.22 -2.42
N LEU A 181 -18.79 -4.16 -1.96
CA LEU A 181 -19.62 -2.97 -2.09
C LEU A 181 -19.07 -1.79 -1.26
N ILE A 182 -18.60 -2.05 -0.04
CA ILE A 182 -17.99 -1.03 0.83
C ILE A 182 -16.71 -0.51 0.16
N THR A 183 -15.85 -1.41 -0.30
CA THR A 183 -14.60 -1.05 -0.99
C THR A 183 -14.89 -0.22 -2.24
N LEU A 184 -15.81 -0.66 -3.09
CA LEU A 184 -16.22 0.08 -4.29
C LEU A 184 -16.85 1.43 -3.95
N GLY A 185 -17.61 1.53 -2.86
CA GLY A 185 -18.18 2.78 -2.36
C GLY A 185 -17.10 3.81 -2.00
N PHE A 186 -16.11 3.41 -1.19
CA PHE A 186 -15.00 4.29 -0.82
C PHE A 186 -14.10 4.64 -1.99
N VAL A 187 -13.81 3.68 -2.87
CA VAL A 187 -13.06 3.93 -4.13
C VAL A 187 -13.82 4.93 -5.00
N GLY A 188 -15.14 4.79 -5.13
CA GLY A 188 -16.00 5.70 -5.88
C GLY A 188 -15.98 7.12 -5.31
N ILE A 189 -16.14 7.27 -3.99
CA ILE A 189 -16.08 8.57 -3.30
C ILE A 189 -14.71 9.21 -3.44
N PHE A 190 -13.63 8.42 -3.34
CA PHE A 190 -12.26 8.90 -3.54
C PHE A 190 -12.09 9.47 -4.95
N PHE A 191 -12.45 8.72 -5.99
CA PHE A 191 -12.32 9.19 -7.37
C PHE A 191 -13.25 10.37 -7.67
N LEU A 192 -14.47 10.38 -7.12
CA LEU A 192 -15.37 11.53 -7.25
C LEU A 192 -14.73 12.80 -6.66
N SER A 193 -14.15 12.70 -5.46
CA SER A 193 -13.47 13.80 -4.80
C SER A 193 -12.24 14.26 -5.59
N TYR A 194 -11.45 13.30 -6.08
CA TYR A 194 -10.28 13.54 -6.89
C TYR A 194 -10.60 14.27 -8.21
N PHE A 195 -11.58 13.78 -8.98
CA PHE A 195 -11.98 14.43 -10.24
C PHE A 195 -12.63 15.79 -10.01
N THR A 196 -13.43 15.94 -8.95
CA THR A 196 -14.00 17.24 -8.56
C THR A 196 -12.92 18.25 -8.23
N PHE A 197 -11.83 17.81 -7.58
CA PHE A 197 -10.68 18.66 -7.30
C PHE A 197 -9.92 19.03 -8.58
N LEU A 198 -9.65 18.06 -9.46
CA LEU A 198 -8.99 18.32 -10.75
C LEU A 198 -9.76 19.31 -11.63
N GLY A 199 -11.09 19.35 -11.56
CA GLY A 199 -11.90 20.35 -12.27
C GLY A 199 -11.76 21.78 -11.74
N LYS A 200 -11.19 21.98 -10.53
CA LYS A 200 -11.06 23.29 -9.89
C LYS A 200 -9.66 23.91 -9.99
N VAL A 201 -8.64 23.13 -10.29
CA VAL A 201 -7.24 23.58 -10.31
C VAL A 201 -6.57 23.23 -11.64
N PRO A 202 -5.63 24.06 -12.14
CA PRO A 202 -4.85 23.70 -13.31
C PRO A 202 -4.01 22.45 -13.04
N ILE A 203 -3.99 21.51 -13.99
CA ILE A 203 -3.27 20.22 -13.89
C ILE A 203 -1.75 20.43 -13.75
N LEU A 204 -1.23 21.47 -14.39
CA LEU A 204 0.18 21.86 -14.29
C LEU A 204 0.34 23.08 -13.38
N PRO A 205 1.34 23.08 -12.48
CA PRO A 205 1.58 24.21 -11.60
C PRO A 205 2.29 25.34 -12.37
N ILE A 206 1.52 26.18 -13.06
CA ILE A 206 2.03 27.27 -13.92
C ILE A 206 3.00 28.22 -13.19
N SER A 207 2.83 28.39 -11.87
CA SER A 207 3.66 29.28 -11.05
C SER A 207 4.93 28.62 -10.48
N ASP A 208 5.18 27.34 -10.73
CA ASP A 208 6.32 26.64 -10.15
C ASP A 208 7.63 27.02 -10.87
N LYS A 209 8.60 27.54 -10.11
CA LYS A 209 9.94 27.87 -10.64
C LYS A 209 10.68 26.64 -11.19
N HIS A 210 10.38 25.46 -10.69
CA HIS A 210 10.96 24.20 -11.16
C HIS A 210 10.32 23.71 -12.46
N LEU A 211 9.09 24.15 -12.79
CA LEU A 211 8.43 23.84 -14.07
C LEU A 211 9.27 24.40 -15.23
N CYS A 212 9.63 25.69 -15.18
CA CYS A 212 10.43 26.35 -16.22
C CYS A 212 11.83 25.73 -16.39
N ARG A 213 12.46 25.26 -15.30
CA ARG A 213 13.75 24.54 -15.38
C ARG A 213 13.59 23.16 -16.01
N SER A 214 12.53 22.44 -15.67
CA SER A 214 12.31 21.09 -16.19
C SER A 214 11.91 21.05 -17.66
N TRP A 215 11.32 22.13 -18.18
CA TRP A 215 10.99 22.28 -19.61
C TRP A 215 12.25 22.41 -20.49
N HIS A 216 13.39 22.82 -19.91
CA HIS A 216 14.63 23.04 -20.66
C HIS A 216 15.68 21.94 -20.48
N GLY A 217 15.28 20.80 -19.90
CA GLY A 217 16.06 19.56 -19.96
C GLY A 217 17.42 19.63 -19.27
N HIS A 218 17.43 19.47 -17.95
CA HIS A 218 18.54 18.88 -17.21
C HIS A 218 17.99 17.88 -16.19
#